data_AF-A0A2S9FMB1-F1
#
_entry.id   AF-A0A2S9FMB1-F1
#
_cell.length_a   1.000
_cell.length_b   1.000
_cell.length_c   1.000
_cell.angle_alpha   90.00
_cell.angle_beta   90.00
_cell.angle_gamma   90.00
#
_symmetry.space_group_name_H-M   'P 1'
#
loop_
_entity.id
_entity.type
_entity.pdbx_description
1 polymer ?
#
loop_
_entity_poly.entity_id
_entity_poly.type
_entity_poly.pdbx_seq_one_letter_code
_entity_poly.pdbx_strand_id
1 'polypeptide(L)'
;RTTVALVVETGDAREVHHIALLVGFGAAAVNPYLAFESIEDLIREGELTGIETATAVRNYLKALGKGVMKVMSKMGISTVASYTGAQAFEAVGINRDVIDQYFTGTPTQLSGIGLDVIAEEVKLRHRRAYPENPTERVHRRL
;
A
#
# COMPACT_ATOMS: atom_id res chain seq x y z
N ARG A 1 1.73 -21.76 7.72
CA ARG A 1 1.93 -20.32 8.01
C ARG A 1 2.86 -20.06 9.22
N THR A 2 3.04 -21.01 10.14
CA THR A 2 3.86 -20.84 11.37
C THR A 2 5.37 -20.92 11.17
N THR A 3 5.86 -21.19 9.96
CA THR A 3 7.28 -21.46 9.68
C THR A 3 7.99 -20.36 8.89
N VAL A 4 7.24 -19.38 8.36
CA VAL A 4 7.79 -18.33 7.50
C VAL A 4 7.09 -16.99 7.77
N ALA A 5 7.81 -15.90 7.61
CA ALA A 5 7.29 -14.54 7.64
C ALA A 5 7.21 -13.99 6.20
N LEU A 6 6.19 -13.19 5.90
CA LEU A 6 6.04 -12.52 4.61
C LEU A 6 6.48 -11.06 4.74
N VAL A 7 7.47 -10.66 3.94
CA VAL A 7 7.88 -9.26 3.79
C VAL A 7 7.37 -8.77 2.45
N VAL A 8 6.66 -7.65 2.45
CA VAL A 8 6.10 -7.06 1.23
C VAL A 8 6.92 -5.84 0.84
N GLU A 9 7.59 -5.91 -0.30
CA GLU A 9 8.21 -4.75 -0.95
C GLU A 9 7.26 -4.22 -2.02
N THR A 10 6.96 -2.93 -2.00
CA THR A 10 5.94 -2.36 -2.90
C THR A 10 6.19 -0.90 -3.21
N GLY A 11 5.96 -0.52 -4.48
CA GLY A 11 5.99 0.87 -4.91
C GLY A 11 4.67 1.62 -4.71
N ASP A 12 3.56 0.91 -4.49
CA ASP A 12 2.22 1.52 -4.44
C ASP A 12 1.80 1.95 -3.02
N ALA A 13 2.31 1.26 -1.99
CA ALA A 13 1.93 1.58 -0.61
C ALA A 13 2.62 2.86 -0.14
N ARG A 14 1.82 3.90 0.14
CA ARG A 14 2.33 5.18 0.64
C ARG A 14 1.56 5.81 1.80
N GLU A 15 0.41 5.23 2.17
CA GLU A 15 -0.52 5.78 3.15
C GLU A 15 -0.72 4.80 4.30
N VAL A 16 -1.16 5.34 5.45
CA VAL A 16 -1.46 4.54 6.65
C VAL A 16 -2.38 3.36 6.33
N HIS A 17 -3.41 3.58 5.51
CA HIS A 17 -4.39 2.55 5.17
C HIS A 17 -3.76 1.40 4.36
N HIS A 18 -2.87 1.70 3.41
CA HIS A 18 -2.15 0.68 2.64
C HIS A 18 -1.33 -0.23 3.56
N ILE A 19 -0.59 0.35 4.51
CA ILE A 19 0.23 -0.42 5.46
C ILE A 19 -0.66 -1.24 6.39
N ALA A 20 -1.73 -0.63 6.93
CA ALA A 20 -2.67 -1.33 7.80
C ALA A 20 -3.34 -2.52 7.07
N LEU A 21 -3.72 -2.35 5.81
CA LEU A 21 -4.30 -3.41 4.99
C LEU A 21 -3.29 -4.55 4.77
N LEU A 22 -2.07 -4.25 4.32
CA LEU A 22 -1.04 -5.26 4.09
C LEU A 22 -0.73 -6.08 5.36
N VAL A 23 -0.59 -5.42 6.51
CA VAL A 23 -0.37 -6.11 7.79
C VAL A 23 -1.62 -6.91 8.19
N GLY A 24 -2.81 -6.30 8.08
CA GLY A 24 -4.10 -6.92 8.41
C GLY A 24 -4.42 -8.18 7.58
N PHE A 25 -3.86 -8.29 6.37
CA PHE A 25 -3.95 -9.47 5.51
C PHE A 25 -2.74 -10.41 5.59
N GLY A 26 -1.75 -10.11 6.43
CA GLY A 26 -0.76 -11.09 6.87
C GLY A 26 0.70 -10.76 6.58
N ALA A 27 1.03 -9.57 6.08
CA ALA A 27 2.42 -9.11 5.98
C ALA A 27 3.03 -8.94 7.39
N ALA A 28 4.23 -9.49 7.59
CA ALA A 28 5.01 -9.31 8.81
C ALA A 28 5.79 -7.99 8.80
N ALA A 29 6.19 -7.53 7.62
CA ALA A 29 6.81 -6.23 7.40
C ALA A 29 6.45 -5.70 6.00
N VAL A 30 6.48 -4.37 5.85
CA VAL A 30 6.24 -3.69 4.58
C VAL A 30 7.38 -2.71 4.32
N ASN A 31 7.99 -2.82 3.14
CA ASN A 31 9.00 -1.91 2.61
C ASN A 31 8.38 -1.08 1.45
N PRO A 32 7.86 0.12 1.72
CA PRO A 32 7.32 1.01 0.69
C PRO A 32 8.45 1.78 -0.02
N TYR A 33 9.31 1.07 -0.75
CA TYR A 33 10.58 1.61 -1.27
C TYR A 33 10.38 2.88 -2.12
N LEU A 34 9.38 2.90 -3.00
CA LEU A 34 9.15 4.04 -3.89
C LEU A 34 8.66 5.29 -3.14
N ALA A 35 8.00 5.10 -1.99
CA ALA A 35 7.62 6.24 -1.14
C ALA A 35 8.86 6.88 -0.49
N PHE A 36 9.88 6.08 -0.14
CA PHE A 36 11.14 6.61 0.35
C PHE A 36 11.87 7.37 -0.76
N GLU A 37 12.04 6.75 -1.93
CA GLU A 37 12.65 7.37 -3.11
C GLU A 37 11.95 8.69 -3.48
N SER A 38 10.61 8.72 -3.46
CA SER A 38 9.84 9.93 -3.70
C SER A 38 10.14 11.06 -2.69
N ILE A 39 10.37 10.73 -1.42
CA ILE A 39 10.78 11.72 -0.41
C ILE A 39 12.18 12.25 -0.71
N GLU A 40 13.10 11.39 -1.13
CA GLU A 40 14.46 11.80 -1.48
C GLU A 40 14.46 12.71 -2.71
N ASP A 41 13.67 12.37 -3.72
CA ASP A 41 13.51 13.14 -4.94
C ASP A 41 12.91 14.52 -4.66
N LEU A 42 11.86 14.61 -3.83
CA LEU A 42 11.27 15.90 -3.42
C LEU A 42 12.30 16.83 -2.75
N ILE A 43 13.22 16.28 -1.95
CA ILE A 43 14.29 17.07 -1.32
C ILE A 43 15.36 17.45 -2.34
N ARG A 44 15.75 16.50 -3.20
CA ARG A 44 16.76 16.72 -4.25
C ARG A 44 16.34 17.82 -5.24
N GLU A 45 15.06 17.84 -5.61
CA GLU A 45 14.47 18.84 -6.51
C GLU A 45 14.20 20.19 -5.82
N GLY A 46 14.32 20.26 -4.50
CA GLY A 46 14.07 21.48 -3.72
C GLY A 46 12.60 21.78 -3.44
N GLU A 47 11.69 20.85 -3.74
CA GLU A 47 10.26 20.94 -3.43
C GLU A 47 9.99 20.77 -1.91
N LEU A 48 10.80 19.95 -1.24
CA LEU A 48 10.80 19.80 0.22
C LEU A 48 12.09 20.37 0.81
N THR A 49 12.00 21.55 1.42
CA THR A 49 13.15 22.27 1.99
C THR A 49 13.20 22.20 3.52
N GLY A 50 14.36 22.52 4.10
CA GLY A 50 14.51 22.69 5.55
C GLY A 50 14.57 21.39 6.36
N ILE A 51 14.75 20.24 5.72
CA ILE A 51 14.87 18.93 6.37
C ILE A 51 15.82 18.02 5.60
N GLU A 52 16.65 17.27 6.32
CA GLU A 52 17.50 16.24 5.70
C GLU A 52 16.69 14.99 5.34
N THR A 53 17.05 14.32 4.24
CA THR A 53 16.40 13.12 3.71
C THR A 53 16.19 12.04 4.77
N ALA A 54 17.24 11.69 5.53
CA ALA A 54 17.14 10.68 6.58
C ALA A 54 16.12 11.07 7.67
N THR A 55 16.00 12.36 7.98
CA THR A 55 15.02 12.86 8.95
C THR A 55 13.61 12.84 8.38
N ALA A 56 13.43 13.20 7.11
CA ALA A 56 12.14 13.14 6.43
C ALA A 56 11.60 11.71 6.35
N VAL A 57 12.43 10.74 5.95
CA VAL A 57 12.06 9.31 5.92
C VAL A 57 11.71 8.79 7.32
N ARG A 58 12.49 9.14 8.36
CA ARG A 58 12.14 8.77 9.75
C ARG A 58 10.81 9.37 10.20
N ASN A 59 10.53 10.62 9.86
CA ASN A 59 9.26 11.27 10.19
C ASN A 59 8.09 10.59 9.48
N TYR A 60 8.25 10.24 8.21
CA TYR A 60 7.28 9.49 7.43
C TYR A 60 6.99 8.11 8.06
N LEU A 61 8.02 7.33 8.38
CA LEU A 61 7.89 6.04 9.05
C LEU A 61 7.19 6.17 10.41
N LYS A 62 7.55 7.18 11.21
CA LYS A 62 6.92 7.45 12.51
C LYS A 62 5.43 7.81 12.34
N ALA A 63 5.08 8.59 11.33
CA ALA A 63 3.70 8.94 11.02
C ALA A 63 2.89 7.72 10.59
N LEU A 64 3.44 6.86 9.72
CA LEU A 64 2.83 5.60 9.34
C LEU A 64 2.59 4.69 10.55
N GLY A 65 3.62 4.47 11.37
CA GLY A 65 3.51 3.63 12.57
C GLY A 65 2.44 4.13 13.55
N LYS A 66 2.40 5.45 13.81
CA LYS A 66 1.34 6.06 14.62
C LYS A 66 -0.05 5.89 14.00
N GLY A 67 -0.15 6.05 12.68
CA GLY A 67 -1.39 5.85 11.95
C GLY A 67 -1.90 4.41 12.07
N VAL A 68 -1.03 3.43 11.87
CA VAL A 68 -1.39 2.00 11.99
C VAL A 68 -1.84 1.67 13.41
N MET A 69 -1.12 2.14 14.43
CA MET A 69 -1.55 1.98 15.84
C MET A 69 -2.94 2.60 16.08
N LYS A 70 -3.24 3.76 15.48
CA LYS A 70 -4.56 4.40 15.57
C LYS A 70 -5.66 3.60 14.85
N VAL A 71 -5.34 2.92 13.73
CA VAL A 71 -6.30 2.03 13.06
C VAL A 71 -6.59 0.83 13.94
N MET A 72 -5.55 0.17 14.47
CA MET A 72 -5.69 -0.98 15.36
C MET A 72 -6.52 -0.67 16.61
N SER A 73 -6.28 0.49 17.24
CA SER A 73 -6.98 0.88 18.46
C SER A 73 -8.49 1.08 18.27
N LYS A 74 -8.95 1.41 17.06
CA LYS A 74 -10.41 1.52 16.77
C LYS A 74 -11.13 0.18 16.88
N MET A 75 -10.41 -0.93 16.66
CA MET A 75 -10.94 -2.29 16.76
C MET A 75 -10.63 -2.95 18.11
N GLY A 76 -10.03 -2.22 19.05
CA GLY A 76 -9.62 -2.75 20.36
C GLY A 76 -8.37 -3.65 20.30
N ILE A 77 -7.63 -3.64 19.19
CA ILE A 77 -6.42 -4.47 19.04
C ILE A 77 -5.20 -3.69 19.55
N SER A 78 -4.47 -4.28 20.50
CA SER A 78 -3.36 -3.64 21.20
C SER A 78 -1.97 -4.10 20.76
N THR A 79 -1.86 -5.18 19.98
CA THR A 79 -0.57 -5.70 19.49
C THR A 79 -0.58 -5.90 17.98
N VAL A 80 0.57 -5.65 17.33
CA VAL A 80 0.72 -5.87 15.88
C VAL A 80 0.54 -7.35 15.54
N ALA A 81 1.07 -8.25 16.37
CA ALA A 81 0.93 -9.69 16.19
C ALA A 81 -0.53 -10.15 16.13
N SER A 82 -1.40 -9.59 16.98
CA SER A 82 -2.85 -9.86 16.96
C SER A 82 -3.55 -9.23 15.76
N TYR A 83 -3.01 -8.11 15.23
CA TYR A 83 -3.55 -7.45 14.04
C TYR A 83 -3.17 -8.19 12.74
N THR A 84 -1.99 -8.82 12.71
CA THR A 84 -1.45 -9.47 11.51
C THR A 84 -2.31 -10.66 11.07
N GLY A 85 -3.02 -10.49 9.95
CA GLY A 85 -3.95 -11.51 9.44
C GLY A 85 -5.33 -11.50 10.12
N ALA A 86 -5.64 -10.49 10.94
CA ALA A 86 -6.94 -10.38 11.60
C ALA A 86 -8.09 -10.04 10.64
N GLN A 87 -7.79 -9.59 9.42
CA GLN A 87 -8.77 -9.20 8.40
C GLN A 87 -9.86 -8.25 8.95
N ALA A 88 -9.48 -7.26 9.76
CA ALA A 88 -10.39 -6.28 10.35
C ALA A 88 -10.84 -5.20 9.31
N PHE A 89 -11.32 -5.66 8.16
CA PHE A 89 -11.73 -4.89 7.00
C PHE A 89 -13.00 -5.49 6.40
N GLU A 90 -13.76 -4.66 5.69
CA GLU A 90 -14.86 -5.08 4.83
C GLU A 90 -14.51 -4.74 3.38
N ALA A 91 -14.70 -5.68 2.48
CA ALA A 91 -14.53 -5.45 1.05
C ALA A 91 -15.83 -4.90 0.45
N VAL A 92 -15.73 -3.85 -0.34
CA VAL A 92 -16.86 -3.22 -1.03
C VAL A 92 -16.52 -3.11 -2.51
N GLY A 93 -17.40 -3.62 -3.38
CA GLY A 93 -17.25 -3.49 -4.83
C GLY A 93 -16.23 -4.46 -5.46
N ILE A 94 -15.82 -5.49 -4.73
CA ILE A 94 -14.99 -6.59 -5.25
C ILE A 94 -15.87 -7.83 -5.38
N ASN A 95 -15.74 -8.55 -6.50
CA ASN A 95 -16.49 -9.77 -6.76
C ASN A 95 -16.26 -10.80 -5.65
N ARG A 96 -17.34 -11.43 -5.20
CA ARG A 96 -17.32 -12.47 -4.16
C ARG A 96 -16.35 -13.61 -4.46
N ASP A 97 -16.25 -14.08 -5.70
CA ASP A 97 -15.34 -15.17 -6.08
C ASP A 97 -13.87 -14.79 -5.84
N VAL A 98 -13.52 -13.52 -6.07
CA VAL A 98 -12.18 -12.98 -5.79
C VAL A 98 -11.94 -12.93 -4.29
N ILE A 99 -12.92 -12.49 -3.50
CA ILE A 99 -12.81 -12.48 -2.04
C ILE A 99 -12.68 -13.90 -1.49
N ASP A 100 -13.53 -14.83 -1.93
CA ASP A 100 -13.54 -16.20 -1.43
C ASP A 100 -12.23 -16.93 -1.75
N GLN A 101 -11.60 -16.64 -2.90
CA GLN A 101 -10.34 -17.27 -3.31
C GLN A 101 -9.08 -16.62 -2.72
N TYR A 102 -9.02 -15.28 -2.64
CA TYR A 102 -7.77 -14.56 -2.31
C TYR A 102 -7.80 -13.84 -0.95
N PHE A 103 -8.99 -13.56 -0.41
CA PHE A 103 -9.21 -12.84 0.84
C PHE A 103 -10.24 -13.57 1.72
N THR A 104 -10.19 -14.90 1.72
CA THR A 104 -11.19 -15.78 2.34
C THR A 104 -11.48 -15.35 3.76
N GLY A 105 -12.78 -15.21 4.09
CA GLY A 105 -13.25 -14.75 5.41
C GLY A 105 -13.52 -13.25 5.50
N THR A 106 -13.14 -12.45 4.50
CA THR A 106 -13.43 -11.02 4.48
C THR A 106 -14.91 -10.77 4.18
N PRO A 107 -15.63 -10.01 5.02
CA PRO A 107 -17.01 -9.61 4.73
C PRO A 107 -17.10 -8.82 3.42
N THR A 108 -18.12 -9.13 2.61
CA THR A 108 -18.48 -8.35 1.40
C THR A 108 -19.99 -8.39 1.22
N GLN A 109 -20.64 -7.23 1.32
CA GLN A 109 -22.09 -7.07 1.16
C GLN A 109 -22.46 -6.68 -0.27
N LEU A 110 -21.61 -5.89 -0.93
CA LEU A 110 -21.80 -5.41 -2.28
C LEU A 110 -20.72 -6.00 -3.19
N SER A 111 -21.12 -6.96 -4.03
CA SER A 111 -20.25 -7.52 -5.07
C SER A 111 -19.88 -6.45 -6.10
N GLY A 112 -18.82 -6.70 -6.87
CA GLY A 112 -18.42 -5.78 -7.93
C GLY A 112 -17.41 -6.40 -8.88
N ILE A 113 -16.27 -5.74 -9.05
CA ILE A 113 -15.32 -6.04 -10.11
C ILE A 113 -14.57 -7.35 -9.86
N GLY A 114 -14.37 -8.12 -10.92
CA GLY A 114 -13.54 -9.33 -10.91
C GLY A 114 -12.07 -9.05 -11.26
N LEU A 115 -11.25 -10.11 -11.32
CA LEU A 115 -9.82 -10.00 -11.63
C LEU A 115 -9.54 -9.38 -13.00
N ASP A 116 -10.37 -9.62 -14.02
CA ASP A 116 -10.15 -9.08 -15.37
C ASP A 116 -10.18 -7.55 -15.38
N VAL A 117 -11.13 -6.96 -14.64
CA VAL A 117 -11.25 -5.50 -14.52
C VAL A 117 -10.10 -4.94 -13.69
N ILE A 118 -9.76 -5.59 -12.56
CA ILE A 118 -8.61 -5.19 -11.73
C ILE A 118 -7.33 -5.19 -12.59
N ALA A 119 -7.11 -6.25 -13.37
CA ALA A 119 -5.97 -6.37 -14.26
C ALA A 119 -5.95 -5.30 -15.35
N GLU A 120 -7.09 -4.98 -15.96
CA GLU A 120 -7.17 -3.93 -16.98
C GLU A 120 -6.88 -2.55 -16.40
N GLU A 121 -7.36 -2.24 -15.18
CA GLU A 121 -7.01 -0.98 -14.54
C GLU A 121 -5.51 -0.87 -14.23
N VAL A 122 -4.87 -1.97 -13.81
CA VAL A 122 -3.41 -2.01 -13.60
C VAL A 122 -2.68 -1.78 -14.93
N LYS A 123 -3.11 -2.46 -16.01
CA LYS A 123 -2.56 -2.24 -17.36
C LYS A 123 -2.71 -0.80 -17.83
N LEU A 124 -3.84 -0.15 -17.54
CA LEU A 124 -4.07 1.25 -17.90
C LEU A 124 -3.06 2.19 -17.21
N ARG A 125 -2.82 1.99 -15.90
CA ARG A 125 -1.80 2.75 -15.15
C ARG A 125 -0.40 2.49 -15.71
N HIS A 126 -0.10 1.24 -16.07
CA HIS A 126 1.16 0.86 -16.70
C HIS A 126 1.36 1.53 -18.06
N ARG A 127 0.38 1.46 -18.98
CA ARG A 127 0.45 2.11 -20.30
C ARG A 127 0.63 3.62 -20.20
N ARG A 128 0.01 4.26 -19.20
CA ARG A 128 0.21 5.68 -18.92
C ARG A 128 1.64 6.01 -18.50
N ALA A 129 2.27 5.14 -17.69
CA ALA A 129 3.66 5.32 -17.26
C ALA A 129 4.67 4.95 -18.37
N TYR A 130 4.32 4.01 -19.23
CA TYR A 130 5.14 3.46 -20.30
C TYR A 130 4.39 3.51 -21.65
N PRO A 131 4.20 4.70 -22.25
CA PRO A 131 3.58 4.82 -23.56
C PRO A 131 4.41 4.11 -24.65
N GLU A 132 3.72 3.57 -25.66
CA GLU A 132 4.33 2.91 -26.81
C GLU A 132 5.16 3.88 -27.65
N ASN A 133 4.73 5.14 -27.73
CA ASN A 133 5.51 6.20 -28.33
C ASN A 133 6.30 6.97 -27.25
N PRO A 134 7.64 6.83 -27.20
CA PRO A 134 8.47 7.51 -26.20
C PRO A 134 8.37 9.04 -26.24
N THR A 135 8.00 9.64 -27.39
CA THR A 135 7.84 11.10 -27.50
C THR A 135 6.66 11.64 -26.68
N GLU A 136 5.77 10.78 -26.20
CA GLU A 136 4.70 11.17 -25.27
C GLU A 136 5.22 11.36 -23.83
N ARG A 137 6.46 10.94 -23.53
CA ARG A 137 7.10 11.14 -22.21
C ARG A 137 7.74 12.52 -22.04
N VAL A 138 7.75 13.34 -23.09
CA VAL A 138 8.56 14.58 -23.23
C VAL A 138 8.25 15.66 -22.18
N HIS A 139 7.16 15.54 -21.42
CA HIS A 139 6.80 16.49 -20.36
C HIS A 139 7.23 16.08 -18.94
N ARG A 140 7.91 14.93 -18.75
CA ARG A 140 8.54 14.61 -17.46
C ARG A 140 9.98 15.12 -17.47
N ARG A 141 10.30 16.03 -16.54
CA ARG A 141 11.69 16.27 -16.15
C ARG A 141 12.20 14.97 -15.53
N LEU A 142 13.32 14.48 -16.05
CA LEU A 142 14.10 13.39 -15.46
C LEU A 142 15.04 13.97 -14.41
#